data_AF-A0AAJ7LXN4-F1
#
_entry.id   AF-A0AAJ7LXN4-F1
#
_cell.length_a   1.000
_cell.length_b   1.000
_cell.length_c   1.000
_cell.angle_alpha   90.00
_cell.angle_beta   90.00
_cell.angle_gamma   90.00
#
_symmetry.space_group_name_H-M   'P 1'
#
loop_
_entity.id
_entity.type
_entity.pdbx_description
1 polymer ?
#
loop_
_entity_poly.entity_id
_entity_poly.type
_entity_poly.pdbx_seq_one_letter_code
_entity_poly.pdbx_strand_id
1 'polypeptide(L)'
;MICPPTSSIGLLLLLIGYAAAGPEPDLRPRAVRSSACQEHTNLHSRLDVVEKKVEDTVEKLEAELAALLDEIEAPKWRPLLDNTGKTAVDILEDPEQRGQS
;
A
#
# COMPACT_ATOMS: atom_id res chain seq x y z
N MET A 1 26.97 14.50 -54.31
CA MET A 1 26.95 13.93 -52.95
C MET A 1 27.84 14.80 -52.09
N ILE A 2 27.25 15.58 -51.19
CA ILE A 2 27.95 16.58 -50.37
C ILE A 2 28.02 15.99 -48.95
N CYS A 3 29.24 15.76 -48.46
CA CYS A 3 29.50 15.30 -47.09
C CYS A 3 29.63 16.54 -46.18
N PRO A 4 28.82 16.70 -45.13
CA PRO A 4 28.91 17.87 -44.25
C PRO A 4 30.07 17.71 -43.24
N PRO A 5 30.82 18.77 -42.94
CA PRO A 5 31.85 18.76 -41.91
C PRO A 5 31.23 19.12 -40.56
N THR A 6 30.72 18.14 -39.82
CA THR A 6 30.20 18.38 -38.46
C THR A 6 30.61 17.27 -37.51
N SER A 7 31.90 17.20 -37.13
CA SER A 7 32.30 16.28 -36.06
C SER A 7 33.60 16.60 -35.32
N SER A 8 34.31 17.71 -35.59
CA SER A 8 35.54 18.01 -34.85
C SER A 8 35.32 18.84 -33.59
N ILE A 9 34.32 19.75 -33.59
CA ILE A 9 34.06 20.64 -32.44
C ILE A 9 33.57 19.85 -31.22
N GLY A 10 32.67 18.89 -31.41
CA GLY A 10 32.22 18.02 -30.32
C GLY A 10 33.34 17.19 -29.71
N LEU A 11 34.26 16.68 -30.55
CA LEU A 11 35.43 15.93 -30.09
C LEU A 11 36.40 16.83 -29.30
N LEU A 12 36.64 18.06 -29.77
CA LEU A 12 37.50 19.02 -29.11
C LEU A 12 36.95 19.42 -27.73
N LEU A 13 35.64 19.67 -27.62
CA LEU A 13 35.00 19.98 -26.34
C LEU A 13 35.09 18.81 -25.35
N LEU A 14 34.96 17.57 -25.84
CA LEU A 14 35.07 16.37 -25.01
C LEU A 14 36.50 16.15 -24.50
N LEU A 15 37.50 16.41 -25.34
CA LEU A 15 38.91 16.30 -24.98
C LEU A 15 39.36 17.40 -24.00
N ILE A 16 38.84 18.63 -24.15
CA ILE A 16 39.12 19.74 -23.21
C ILE A 16 38.50 19.46 -21.84
N GLY A 17 37.26 18.94 -21.81
CA GLY A 17 36.61 18.52 -20.56
C GLY A 17 37.37 17.38 -19.86
N TYR A 18 37.90 16.42 -20.62
CA TYR A 18 38.69 15.30 -20.10
C TYR A 18 40.06 15.74 -19.57
N ALA A 19 40.70 16.75 -20.16
CA ALA A 19 42.00 17.26 -19.71
C ALA A 19 41.88 18.22 -18.50
N ALA A 20 40.74 18.90 -18.34
CA ALA A 20 40.48 19.80 -17.21
C ALA A 20 40.06 19.06 -15.94
N ALA A 21 39.45 17.89 -16.06
CA ALA A 21 39.33 16.94 -14.97
C ALA A 21 40.69 16.24 -14.80
N GLY A 22 41.50 16.70 -13.85
CA GLY A 22 42.73 16.00 -13.45
C GLY A 22 42.46 14.51 -13.15
N PRO A 23 43.48 13.64 -13.11
CA PRO A 23 43.28 12.21 -12.91
C PRO A 23 42.66 11.96 -11.53
N GLU A 24 41.34 11.94 -11.48
CA GLU A 24 40.56 11.45 -10.36
C GLU A 24 39.91 10.15 -10.82
N PRO A 25 40.60 9.02 -10.64
CA PRO A 25 39.94 7.77 -10.43
C PRO A 25 40.13 7.40 -8.97
N ASP A 26 39.59 8.18 -8.02
CA ASP A 26 39.04 7.53 -6.82
C ASP A 26 37.80 6.76 -7.27
N LEU A 27 38.07 5.67 -8.01
CA LEU A 27 37.13 4.61 -8.33
C LEU A 27 36.80 3.94 -6.99
N ARG A 28 35.94 4.62 -6.21
CA ARG A 28 35.16 4.04 -5.14
C ARG A 28 34.69 2.67 -5.65
N PRO A 29 35.11 1.58 -4.99
CA PRO A 29 35.09 0.26 -5.62
C PRO A 29 33.66 -0.06 -6.05
N ARG A 30 33.52 -0.60 -7.26
CA ARG A 30 32.26 -1.09 -7.86
C ARG A 30 31.41 -1.93 -6.87
N ALA A 31 32.05 -2.52 -5.85
CA ALA A 31 31.44 -3.17 -4.71
C ALA A 31 30.46 -2.29 -3.89
N VAL A 32 30.74 -1.00 -3.68
CA VAL A 32 29.88 -0.07 -2.91
C VAL A 32 28.61 0.31 -3.69
N ARG A 33 28.70 0.41 -5.02
CA ARG A 33 27.50 0.54 -5.87
C ARG A 33 26.69 -0.76 -5.93
N SER A 34 27.37 -1.91 -5.93
CA SER A 34 26.71 -3.22 -5.88
C SER A 34 25.98 -3.44 -4.57
N SER A 35 26.51 -2.98 -3.43
CA SER A 35 25.84 -3.09 -2.13
C SER A 35 24.58 -2.22 -2.07
N ALA A 36 24.65 -0.97 -2.53
CA ALA A 36 23.48 -0.09 -2.58
C ALA A 36 22.37 -0.63 -3.51
N CYS A 37 22.71 -1.17 -4.68
CA CYS A 37 21.74 -1.85 -5.55
C CYS A 37 21.17 -3.11 -4.89
N GLN A 38 22.00 -3.92 -4.22
CA GLN A 38 21.56 -5.12 -3.51
C GLN A 38 20.62 -4.79 -2.33
N GLU A 39 20.97 -3.77 -1.56
CA GLU A 39 20.15 -3.24 -0.46
C GLU A 39 18.79 -2.75 -0.97
N HIS A 40 18.76 -2.04 -2.10
CA HIS A 40 17.51 -1.60 -2.71
C HIS A 40 16.64 -2.78 -3.18
N THR A 41 17.22 -3.81 -3.78
CA THR A 41 16.48 -5.04 -4.15
C THR A 41 15.96 -5.79 -2.93
N ASN A 42 16.73 -5.84 -1.84
CA ASN A 42 16.28 -6.46 -0.59
C ASN A 42 15.11 -5.68 0.02
N LEU A 43 15.19 -4.35 0.06
CA LEU A 43 14.10 -3.50 0.55
C LEU A 43 12.82 -3.72 -0.28
N HIS A 44 12.92 -3.75 -1.60
CA HIS A 44 11.78 -4.01 -2.48
C HIS A 44 11.18 -5.40 -2.23
N SER A 45 12.00 -6.44 -2.08
CA SER A 45 11.52 -7.79 -1.76
C SER A 45 10.79 -7.87 -0.42
N ARG A 46 11.22 -7.09 0.57
CA ARG A 46 10.55 -7.03 1.88
C ARG A 46 9.24 -6.26 1.80
N LEU A 47 9.19 -5.21 0.98
CA LEU A 47 7.96 -4.46 0.74
C LEU A 47 6.91 -5.33 0.04
N ASP A 48 7.30 -6.08 -0.98
CA ASP A 48 6.44 -7.03 -1.70
C ASP A 48 5.83 -8.09 -0.76
N VAL A 49 6.62 -8.64 0.17
CA VAL A 49 6.10 -9.57 1.19
C VAL A 49 5.11 -8.89 2.13
N VAL A 50 5.35 -7.63 2.50
CA VAL A 50 4.42 -6.88 3.36
C VAL A 50 3.14 -6.54 2.62
N GLU A 51 3.24 -6.08 1.38
CA GLU A 51 2.10 -5.80 0.50
C GLU A 51 1.24 -7.04 0.34
N LYS A 52 1.85 -8.17 -0.02
CA LYS A 52 1.14 -9.43 -0.16
C LYS A 52 0.46 -9.87 1.13
N LYS A 53 1.14 -9.72 2.27
CA LYS A 53 0.56 -10.04 3.57
C LYS A 53 -0.62 -9.13 3.91
N VAL A 54 -0.54 -7.84 3.58
CA VAL A 54 -1.64 -6.89 3.77
C VAL A 54 -2.83 -7.32 2.92
N GLU A 55 -2.63 -7.57 1.62
CA GLU A 55 -3.67 -8.06 0.72
C GLU A 55 -4.34 -9.34 1.26
N ASP A 56 -3.56 -10.35 1.62
CA ASP A 56 -4.07 -11.62 2.14
C ASP A 56 -4.87 -11.42 3.44
N THR A 57 -4.42 -10.53 4.31
CA THR A 57 -5.17 -10.23 5.55
C THR A 57 -6.46 -9.49 5.27
N VAL A 58 -6.48 -8.55 4.33
CA VAL A 58 -7.69 -7.81 3.96
C VAL A 58 -8.70 -8.76 3.35
N GLU A 59 -8.30 -9.59 2.39
CA GLU A 59 -9.17 -10.59 1.76
C GLU A 59 -9.76 -11.56 2.80
N LYS A 60 -8.93 -12.02 3.74
CA LYS A 60 -9.40 -12.87 4.84
C LYS A 60 -10.41 -12.16 5.74
N LEU A 61 -10.15 -10.90 6.12
CA LEU A 61 -11.07 -10.12 6.95
C LEU A 61 -12.41 -9.87 6.24
N GLU A 62 -12.38 -9.58 4.94
CA GLU A 62 -13.59 -9.40 4.13
C GLU A 62 -14.42 -10.69 4.08
N ALA A 63 -13.78 -11.84 3.89
CA ALA A 63 -14.45 -13.14 3.89
C ALA A 63 -15.05 -13.47 5.27
N GLU A 64 -14.31 -13.24 6.36
CA GLU A 64 -14.80 -13.44 7.73
C GLU A 64 -15.96 -12.50 8.06
N LEU A 65 -15.89 -11.24 7.64
CA LEU A 65 -16.96 -10.27 7.85
C LEU A 65 -18.22 -10.64 7.06
N ALA A 66 -18.08 -11.08 5.81
CA ALA A 66 -19.19 -11.54 5.00
C ALA A 66 -19.87 -12.77 5.64
N ALA A 67 -19.07 -13.74 6.11
CA ALA A 67 -19.59 -14.92 6.80
C ALA A 67 -20.30 -14.55 8.12
N LEU A 68 -19.76 -13.60 8.88
CA LEU A 68 -20.38 -13.12 10.12
C LEU A 68 -21.70 -12.39 9.85
N LEU A 69 -21.76 -11.56 8.81
CA LEU A 69 -22.99 -10.87 8.43
C LEU A 69 -24.08 -11.83 8.00
N ASP A 70 -23.73 -12.86 7.21
CA ASP A 70 -24.68 -13.92 6.80
C ASP A 70 -25.22 -14.68 8.02
N GLU A 71 -24.35 -15.00 8.98
CA GLU A 71 -24.74 -15.66 10.23
C GLU A 71 -25.65 -14.80 11.11
N ILE A 72 -25.51 -13.47 11.10
CA ILE A 72 -26.37 -12.53 11.83
C ILE A 72 -27.72 -12.35 11.11
N GLU A 73 -27.72 -12.25 9.79
CA GLU A 73 -28.96 -12.13 9.01
C GLU A 73 -29.76 -13.44 8.96
N ALA A 74 -29.14 -14.55 9.41
CA ALA A 74 -29.76 -15.85 9.48
C ALA A 74 -31.15 -15.78 10.13
N PRO A 75 -32.16 -16.50 9.58
CA PRO A 75 -33.55 -16.43 10.04
C PRO A 75 -33.75 -16.68 11.54
N LYS A 76 -32.83 -17.41 12.18
CA LYS A 76 -32.81 -17.67 13.63
C LYS A 76 -32.67 -16.41 14.49
N TRP A 77 -32.03 -15.35 13.98
CA TRP A 77 -31.79 -14.09 14.70
C TRP A 77 -32.73 -12.95 14.29
N ARG A 78 -33.40 -13.07 13.13
CA ARG A 78 -34.37 -12.07 12.64
C ARG A 78 -35.41 -11.65 13.68
N PRO A 79 -36.02 -12.56 14.47
CA PRO A 79 -36.95 -12.15 15.53
C PRO A 79 -36.33 -11.27 16.62
N LEU A 80 -35.03 -11.36 16.89
CA LEU A 80 -34.36 -10.49 17.87
C LEU A 80 -33.96 -9.15 17.25
N LEU A 81 -33.55 -9.15 15.99
CA LEU A 81 -33.21 -7.93 15.23
C LEU A 81 -34.47 -7.08 14.97
N ASP A 82 -35.58 -7.70 14.55
CA ASP A 82 -36.84 -7.02 14.24
C ASP A 82 -37.53 -6.42 15.47
N ASN A 83 -37.28 -7.00 16.65
CA ASN A 83 -37.84 -6.52 17.92
C ASN A 83 -36.91 -5.55 18.68
N THR A 84 -35.74 -5.20 18.13
CA THR A 84 -34.81 -4.25 18.76
C THR A 84 -35.44 -2.88 19.03
N GLY A 85 -36.47 -2.48 18.25
CA GLY A 85 -37.27 -1.27 18.51
C GLY A 85 -38.55 -1.47 19.33
N LYS A 86 -38.95 -2.71 19.64
CA LYS A 86 -40.27 -3.04 20.23
C LYS A 86 -40.19 -3.72 21.61
N THR A 87 -39.05 -4.33 21.93
CA THR A 87 -38.74 -4.96 23.23
C THR A 87 -37.74 -4.17 24.07
N ALA A 88 -37.50 -2.90 23.76
CA ALA A 88 -37.03 -1.98 24.79
C ALA A 88 -38.22 -1.79 25.74
N VAL A 89 -38.28 -2.59 26.81
CA VAL A 89 -39.08 -2.21 27.98
C VAL A 89 -38.48 -0.88 28.40
N ASP A 90 -39.17 0.21 28.10
CA ASP A 90 -38.76 1.54 28.52
C ASP A 90 -38.96 1.60 30.03
N ILE A 91 -37.89 1.32 30.78
CA ILE A 91 -37.89 1.35 32.26
C ILE A 91 -38.13 2.79 32.76
N LEU A 92 -38.01 3.79 31.88
CA LEU A 92 -38.30 5.20 32.16
C LEU A 92 -39.72 5.61 31.72
N GLU A 93 -40.53 4.69 31.20
CA GLU A 93 -41.93 4.95 30.86
C GLU A 93 -42.74 5.26 32.14
N ASP A 94 -43.39 6.42 32.13
CA ASP A 94 -44.15 6.93 33.28
C ASP A 94 -45.32 5.99 33.62
N PRO A 95 -45.47 5.54 34.88
CA PRO A 95 -46.50 4.58 35.28
C PRO A 95 -47.94 4.99 34.94
N GLU A 96 -48.20 6.28 34.71
CA GLU A 96 -49.54 6.80 34.36
C GLU A 96 -50.07 6.27 33.02
N GLN A 97 -49.21 5.90 32.06
CA GLN A 97 -49.62 5.42 30.73
C GLN A 97 -49.92 3.91 30.69
N ARG A 98 -49.54 3.15 31.72
CA ARG A 98 -49.74 1.68 31.78
C ARG A 98 -51.20 1.28 32.10
N GLY A 99 -52.02 2.21 32.59
CA GLY A 99 -53.36 1.92 33.12
C GLY A 99 -54.55 2.18 32.19
N GLN A 100 -54.34 2.54 30.91
CA GLN A 100 -55.41 2.99 30.01
C GLN A 100 -55.66 2.14 28.77
N SER A 101 -55.18 0.89 28.71
CA SER A 101 -55.56 -0.06 27.65
C SER A 101 -56.39 -1.23 28.15
#